data_AF-Q3C250-F1
#
_entry.id   AF-Q3C250-F1
#
_cell.length_a   1.000
_cell.length_b   1.000
_cell.length_c   1.000
_cell.angle_alpha   90.00
_cell.angle_beta   90.00
_cell.angle_gamma   90.00
#
_symmetry.space_group_name_H-M   'P 1'
#
loop_
_entity.id
_entity.type
_entity.pdbx_description
1 polymer ?
#
loop_
_entity_poly.entity_id
_entity_poly.type
_entity_poly.pdbx_seq_one_letter_code
_entity_poly.pdbx_strand_id
1 'polypeptide(L)' 'SLLSLRSPHPPHVLFKELQQKYGQTYSLKMGSHQVIIVNHHAHAREVLLKRGRTFAGRPRTVTTDVL' A
#
# COMPACT_ATOMS: atom_id res chain seq x y z
N SER A 1 8.53 -9.29 -3.82
CA SER A 1 9.03 -9.18 -2.43
C SER A 1 9.13 -7.69 -2.12
N LEU A 2 9.28 -7.20 -0.87
CA LEU A 2 9.67 -5.78 -0.70
C LEU A 2 10.97 -5.45 -1.45
N LEU A 3 11.80 -6.48 -1.70
CA LEU A 3 12.96 -6.42 -2.59
C LEU A 3 12.64 -6.13 -4.08
N SER A 4 11.37 -6.22 -4.52
CA SER A 4 10.97 -5.85 -5.89
C SER A 4 10.47 -4.39 -5.99
N LEU A 5 10.43 -3.67 -4.87
CA LEU A 5 10.25 -2.21 -4.81
C LEU A 5 11.59 -1.46 -4.85
N ARG A 6 12.67 -2.11 -5.34
CA ARG A 6 13.98 -1.49 -5.58
C ARG A 6 13.90 -0.54 -6.78
N SER A 7 13.17 0.57 -6.65
CA SER A 7 13.41 1.74 -7.47
C SER A 7 14.41 2.64 -6.75
N PRO A 8 15.18 3.48 -7.47
CA PRO A 8 16.03 4.48 -6.84
C PRO A 8 15.23 5.56 -6.08
N HIS A 9 13.91 5.60 -6.27
CA HIS A 9 13.01 6.56 -5.65
C HIS A 9 12.36 5.98 -4.39
N PRO A 10 12.01 6.84 -3.42
CA PRO A 10 11.18 6.41 -2.29
C PRO A 10 9.87 5.75 -2.76
N PRO A 11 9.36 4.72 -2.06
CA PRO A 11 8.16 3.99 -2.49
C PRO A 11 6.94 4.87 -2.75
N HIS A 12 6.74 5.93 -1.96
CA HIS A 12 5.60 6.84 -2.14
C HIS A 12 5.66 7.63 -3.46
N VAL A 13 6.87 7.90 -4.00
CA VAL A 13 7.05 8.54 -5.31
C VAL A 13 6.70 7.54 -6.41
N LEU A 14 7.22 6.31 -6.33
CA LEU A 14 6.89 5.25 -7.27
C LEU A 14 5.38 4.97 -7.32
N PHE A 15 4.71 4.92 -6.17
CA PHE A 15 3.26 4.71 -6.15
C PHE A 15 2.49 5.85 -6.81
N LYS A 16 2.95 7.10 -6.66
CA LYS A 16 2.39 8.27 -7.35
C LYS A 16 2.57 8.18 -8.87
N GLU A 17 3.69 7.67 -9.35
CA GLU A 17 3.88 7.42 -10.79
C GLU A 17 2.94 6.31 -11.29
N LEU A 18 2.83 5.22 -10.54
CA LEU A 18 1.95 4.10 -10.89
C LEU A 18 0.47 4.49 -10.90
N GLN A 19 0.07 5.48 -10.10
CA GLN A 19 -1.28 6.04 -10.14
C GLN A 19 -1.64 6.63 -11.50
N GLN A 20 -0.68 7.22 -12.23
CA GLN A 20 -0.94 7.75 -13.57
C GLN A 20 -1.29 6.63 -14.57
N LYS A 21 -0.77 5.42 -14.34
CA LYS A 21 -0.98 4.26 -15.21
C LYS A 21 -2.18 3.40 -14.81
N TYR A 22 -2.36 3.15 -13.51
CA TYR A 22 -3.37 2.22 -12.98
C TYR A 22 -4.56 2.91 -12.32
N GLY A 23 -4.53 4.24 -12.18
CA GLY A 23 -5.60 5.02 -11.56
C GLY A 23 -5.43 5.21 -10.06
N GLN A 24 -6.48 5.77 -9.45
CA GLN A 24 -6.48 6.26 -8.06
C GLN A 24 -6.36 5.15 -7.00
N THR A 25 -6.70 3.91 -7.35
CA THR A 25 -6.61 2.74 -6.47
C THR A 25 -6.31 1.52 -7.32
N TYR A 26 -5.33 0.72 -6.93
CA TYR A 26 -4.87 -0.42 -7.70
C TYR A 26 -4.31 -1.52 -6.79
N SER A 27 -4.30 -2.75 -7.29
CA SER A 27 -3.69 -3.89 -6.61
C SER A 27 -2.26 -4.14 -7.07
N LEU A 28 -1.37 -4.47 -6.15
CA LEU A 28 0.02 -4.84 -6.41
C LEU A 28 0.37 -6.13 -5.66
N LYS A 29 1.21 -6.98 -6.25
CA LYS A 29 1.84 -8.10 -5.53
C LYS A 29 3.11 -7.61 -4.84
N MET A 30 3.07 -7.48 -3.51
CA MET A 30 4.25 -7.22 -2.67
C MET A 30 4.82 -8.56 -2.17
N GLY A 31 5.56 -9.24 -3.03
CA GLY A 31 6.01 -10.61 -2.74
C GLY A 31 4.87 -11.60 -2.90
N SER A 32 4.68 -12.47 -1.91
CA SER A 32 3.56 -13.40 -1.84
C SER A 32 2.24 -12.72 -1.50
N HIS A 33 2.27 -11.52 -0.93
CA HIS A 33 1.08 -10.80 -0.48
C HIS A 33 0.51 -9.92 -1.60
N GLN A 34 -0.81 -10.00 -1.78
CA GLN A 34 -1.54 -9.05 -2.60
C GLN A 34 -1.99 -7.88 -1.73
N VAL A 35 -1.70 -6.66 -2.17
CA VAL A 35 -2.06 -5.42 -1.47
C VAL A 35 -2.82 -4.49 -2.39
N ILE A 36 -3.62 -3.62 -1.78
CA ILE A 36 -4.31 -2.54 -2.46
C ILE A 36 -3.66 -1.23 -2.04
N ILE A 37 -3.24 -0.44 -3.02
CA ILE A 37 -2.67 0.89 -2.80
C ILE A 37 -3.77 1.93 -3.01
N VAL A 38 -4.01 2.77 -2.00
CA VAL A 38 -4.97 3.87 -2.04
C VAL A 38 -4.18 5.17 -2.19
N ASN A 39 -4.18 5.75 -3.39
CA ASN A 39 -3.30 6.88 -3.72
C ASN A 39 -4.04 8.20 -3.97
N HIS A 40 -5.28 8.31 -3.50
CA HIS A 40 -6.10 9.51 -3.65
C HIS A 40 -6.69 9.94 -2.31
N HIS A 41 -6.61 11.24 -2.01
CA HIS A 41 -7.00 11.80 -0.70
C HIS A 41 -8.45 11.46 -0.31
N ALA A 42 -9.41 11.54 -1.25
CA ALA A 42 -10.81 11.26 -0.94
C ALA A 42 -11.02 9.80 -0.48
N HIS A 43 -10.31 8.86 -1.11
CA HIS A 43 -10.36 7.43 -0.79
C HIS A 43 -9.63 7.14 0.52
N ALA A 44 -8.47 7.79 0.75
CA ALA A 44 -7.75 7.69 2.00
C ALA A 44 -8.60 8.19 3.18
N ARG A 45 -9.32 9.30 3.01
CA ARG A 45 -10.26 9.83 4.02
C ARG A 45 -11.38 8.84 4.32
N GLU A 46 -11.92 8.17 3.30
CA GLU A 46 -12.95 7.14 3.52
C GLU A 46 -12.39 5.93 4.28
N VAL A 47 -11.26 5.39 3.85
CA VAL A 47 -10.66 4.19 4.44
C VAL A 47 -10.21 4.44 5.89
N LEU A 48 -9.55 5.57 6.14
CA LEU A 48 -8.96 5.87 7.45
C LEU A 48 -9.96 6.47 8.43
N LEU A 49 -10.87 7.35 7.99
CA LEU A 49 -11.78 8.06 8.90
C LEU A 49 -13.18 7.44 8.92
N LYS A 50 -13.80 7.23 7.75
CA LYS A 50 -15.19 6.74 7.70
C LYS A 50 -15.28 5.25 8.03
N ARG A 51 -14.32 4.47 7.53
CA ARG A 51 -14.26 3.00 7.67
C ARG A 51 -13.06 2.55 8.50
N GLY A 52 -12.52 3.44 9.33
CA GLY A 52 -11.31 3.19 10.12
C GLY A 52 -11.40 1.91 10.96
N ARG A 53 -12.55 1.60 11.56
CA ARG A 53 -12.74 0.35 12.33
C ARG A 53 -12.52 -0.93 11.51
N THR A 54 -12.90 -0.91 10.23
CA THR A 54 -12.72 -2.06 9.32
C THR A 54 -11.27 -2.19 8.87
N PHE A 55 -10.58 -1.06 8.66
CA PHE A 55 -9.23 -1.03 8.09
C PHE A 55 -8.11 -0.74 9.10
N ALA A 56 -8.42 -0.66 10.41
CA ALA A 56 -7.44 -0.42 11.47
C ALA A 56 -6.53 -1.61 11.78
N GLY A 57 -6.73 -2.75 11.09
CA GLY A 57 -5.86 -3.92 11.22
C GLY A 57 -4.42 -3.59 10.83
N ARG A 58 -3.46 -4.16 11.58
CA ARG A 58 -2.04 -4.11 11.23
C ARG A 58 -1.62 -5.42 10.58
N PRO A 59 -0.98 -5.42 9.41
CA PRO A 59 -0.47 -6.65 8.83
C PRO A 59 0.59 -7.26 9.74
N ARG A 60 0.43 -8.53 10.11
CA ARG A 60 1.49 -9.31 10.75
C ARG A 60 2.50 -9.72 9.69
N THR A 61 3.51 -8.88 9.47
CA THR A 61 4.67 -9.26 8.69
C THR A 61 5.56 -10.14 9.55
N VAL A 62 5.75 -11.40 9.14
CA VAL A 62 6.64 -12.41 9.76
C VAL A 62 8.09 -11.96 9.98
N THR A 63 8.46 -10.76 9.53
CA THR A 63 9.77 -10.14 9.76
C THR A 63 9.89 -9.46 11.13
N THR A 64 8.81 -9.24 11.90
CA THR A 64 8.87 -8.52 13.19
C THR A 64 8.67 -9.41 14.43
N ASP A 65 8.29 -10.68 14.27
CA ASP A 65 8.03 -11.65 15.37
C ASP A 65 9.25 -12.54 15.71
N VAL A 66 10.47 -12.16 15.30
CA VAL A 66 11.72 -12.93 15.55
C VAL A 66 12.67 -12.18 16.51
N LEU A 67 12.15 -11.28 17.34
CA LEU A 67 12.92 -10.64 18.42
C LEU A 67 12.37 -11.05 19.78
#